data_AF-A0A7W4FYM2-F1
#
_entry.id   AF-A0A7W4FYM2-F1
#
_cell.length_a   1.000
_cell.length_b   1.000
_cell.length_c   1.000
_cell.angle_alpha   90.00
_cell.angle_beta   90.00
_cell.angle_gamma   90.00
#
_symmetry.space_group_name_H-M   'P 1'
#
loop_
_entity.id
_entity.type
_entity.pdbx_description
1 polymer ?
#
loop_
_entity_poly.entity_id
_entity_poly.type
_entity_poly.pdbx_seq_one_letter_code
_entity_poly.pdbx_strand_id
1 'polypeptide(L)'
;YRLANPVKSKGIVMPNNATLTALVPEWASLYWLSLPPFTALFFGCALTATSIGISMRVLALNNQTQSAAGQIILGAAVIDDIVGVILLSVLFNFASSGELAVSSTLVLFIMIACFIIFSPPLVRVIIYLTRWFHLKTRIPGYEVFVVTAMICLFAWLAHWFGTPAILGGFAVGMGLSRQFTSPFNQYLKNPFSYTHKLEQSAKPLVQLFSPIFFVYVGISLDLSQLDMSFMGLLLLAWLTFIAVASKFMAGLLASSNWHEKMIVGSAMVPRGEVGLVFAEMGRQLDVIQAKEFAILVMVIALTTLIGPLLLKYTSSKQAE
;
A
#
# COMPACT_ATOMS: atom_id res chain seq x y z
N TYR A 1 8.45 2.49 -34.04
CA TYR A 1 8.98 1.21 -33.50
C TYR A 1 10.50 1.23 -33.57
N ARG A 2 11.17 1.68 -32.51
CA ARG A 2 12.58 1.36 -32.23
C ARG A 2 12.56 0.35 -31.10
N LEU A 3 13.01 -0.86 -31.39
CA LEU A 3 13.13 -1.96 -30.44
C LEU A 3 14.14 -1.55 -29.38
N ALA A 4 13.67 -1.36 -28.15
CA ALA A 4 14.54 -1.32 -26.97
C ALA A 4 15.16 -2.71 -26.82
N ASN A 5 16.49 -2.76 -26.77
CA ASN A 5 17.22 -3.99 -26.46
C ASN A 5 16.71 -4.58 -25.15
N PRO A 6 16.48 -5.91 -25.07
CA PRO A 6 16.16 -6.55 -23.81
C PRO A 6 17.38 -6.41 -22.90
N VAL A 7 17.24 -5.60 -21.85
CA VAL A 7 18.21 -5.57 -20.75
C VAL A 7 18.29 -7.00 -20.23
N LYS A 8 19.45 -7.64 -20.43
CA LYS A 8 19.76 -8.96 -19.89
C LYS A 8 19.37 -8.96 -18.41
N SER A 9 18.46 -9.85 -18.04
CA SER A 9 18.07 -10.11 -16.66
C SER A 9 19.28 -10.65 -15.89
N LYS A 10 20.17 -9.75 -15.46
CA LYS A 10 20.99 -10.00 -14.27
C LYS A 10 19.97 -10.24 -13.17
N GLY A 11 20.01 -11.44 -12.58
CA GLY A 11 19.02 -11.92 -11.62
C GLY A 11 18.59 -10.80 -10.71
N ILE A 12 17.32 -10.43 -10.80
CA ILE A 12 16.67 -9.55 -9.84
C ILE A 12 16.77 -10.33 -8.54
N VAL A 13 17.74 -9.99 -7.70
CA VAL A 13 17.74 -10.37 -6.30
C VAL A 13 16.52 -9.65 -5.75
N MET A 14 15.37 -10.34 -5.78
CA MET A 14 14.16 -9.82 -5.20
C MET A 14 14.48 -9.53 -3.74
N PRO A 15 14.32 -8.29 -3.28
CA PRO A 15 14.49 -8.01 -1.88
C PRO A 15 13.34 -8.72 -1.17
N ASN A 16 13.62 -9.86 -0.55
CA ASN A 16 12.81 -10.48 0.50
C ASN A 16 12.80 -9.57 1.77
N ASN A 17 12.89 -8.24 1.58
CA ASN A 17 13.21 -7.23 2.58
C ASN A 17 11.97 -6.69 3.29
N ALA A 18 10.76 -7.01 2.82
CA ALA A 18 9.52 -6.55 3.47
C ALA A 18 9.50 -6.96 4.96
N THR A 19 9.94 -8.20 5.26
CA THR A 19 10.03 -8.73 6.63
C THR A 19 11.13 -8.04 7.45
N LEU A 20 12.34 -7.86 6.90
CA LEU A 20 13.44 -7.14 7.58
C LEU A 20 13.11 -5.66 7.83
N THR A 21 12.38 -5.00 6.91
CA THR A 21 11.93 -3.61 7.10
C THR A 21 10.80 -3.46 8.09
N ALA A 22 10.02 -4.51 8.34
CA ALA A 22 8.95 -4.52 9.33
C ALA A 22 9.46 -4.79 10.74
N LEU A 23 10.39 -5.73 10.86
CA LEU A 23 10.96 -6.13 12.13
C LEU A 23 11.73 -5.00 12.80
N VAL A 24 12.50 -4.17 12.08
CA VAL A 24 13.30 -3.11 12.73
C VAL A 24 12.43 -2.03 13.41
N PRO A 25 11.41 -1.43 12.76
CA PRO A 25 10.44 -0.55 13.42
C PRO A 25 9.59 -1.23 14.48
N GLU A 26 9.23 -2.51 14.30
CA GLU A 26 8.49 -3.33 15.28
C GLU A 26 9.30 -3.55 16.57
N TRP A 27 10.59 -3.89 16.45
CA TRP A 27 11.49 -4.04 17.59
C TRP A 27 11.76 -2.70 18.29
N ALA A 28 11.82 -1.60 17.52
CA ALA A 28 11.95 -0.26 18.08
C ALA A 28 10.70 0.17 18.87
N SER A 29 9.49 -0.11 18.35
CA SER A 29 8.24 0.18 19.05
C SER A 29 8.05 -0.71 20.29
N LEU A 30 8.42 -1.99 20.23
CA LEU A 30 8.46 -2.91 21.37
C LEU A 30 9.33 -2.39 22.52
N TYR A 31 10.54 -1.95 22.22
CA TYR A 31 11.54 -1.66 23.26
C TYR A 31 11.45 -0.22 23.79
N TRP A 32 11.07 0.76 22.96
CA TRP A 32 11.16 2.18 23.31
C TRP A 32 9.83 2.81 23.71
N LEU A 33 8.71 2.29 23.17
CA LEU A 33 7.36 2.70 23.58
C LEU A 33 6.77 1.76 24.64
N SER A 34 7.49 0.69 25.02
CA SER A 34 7.04 -0.34 25.97
C SER A 34 5.63 -0.87 25.65
N LEU A 35 5.31 -0.98 24.35
CA LEU A 35 3.99 -1.39 23.90
C LEU A 35 3.76 -2.88 24.11
N PRO A 36 2.50 -3.30 24.31
CA PRO A 36 2.14 -4.71 24.21
C PRO A 36 2.63 -5.28 22.87
N PRO A 37 3.11 -6.55 22.83
CA PRO A 37 3.69 -7.11 21.61
C PRO A 37 2.79 -7.01 20.39
N PHE A 38 1.49 -7.19 20.59
CA PHE A 38 0.51 -7.08 19.52
C PHE A 38 0.34 -5.65 18.98
N THR A 39 0.29 -4.65 19.87
CA THR A 39 0.25 -3.23 19.48
C THR A 39 1.53 -2.82 18.76
N ALA A 40 2.68 -3.33 19.19
CA ALA A 40 3.96 -3.07 18.55
C ALA A 40 4.04 -3.65 17.13
N LEU A 41 3.46 -4.85 16.91
CA LEU A 41 3.35 -5.48 15.59
C LEU A 41 2.45 -4.64 14.66
N PHE A 42 1.31 -4.14 15.16
CA PHE A 42 0.48 -3.17 14.44
C PHE A 42 1.27 -1.92 14.02
N PHE A 43 2.06 -1.38 14.94
CA PHE A 43 2.93 -0.22 14.70
C PHE A 43 3.99 -0.51 13.62
N GLY A 44 4.64 -1.67 13.71
CA GLY A 44 5.65 -2.13 12.75
C GLY A 44 5.06 -2.30 11.36
N CYS A 45 3.91 -2.97 11.24
CA CYS A 45 3.20 -3.13 9.97
C CYS A 45 2.80 -1.78 9.35
N ALA A 46 2.28 -0.85 10.16
CA ALA A 46 1.93 0.49 9.70
C ALA A 46 3.14 1.27 9.13
N LEU A 47 4.31 1.14 9.77
CA LEU A 47 5.55 1.79 9.34
C LEU A 47 6.28 1.07 8.20
N THR A 48 5.91 -0.18 7.93
CA THR A 48 6.41 -0.96 6.79
C THR A 48 5.76 -0.52 5.49
N ALA A 49 4.46 -0.22 5.53
CA ALA A 49 3.68 0.12 4.34
C ALA A 49 4.23 1.37 3.64
N THR A 50 4.70 1.20 2.41
CA THR A 50 5.34 2.27 1.63
C THR A 50 4.33 2.96 0.73
N SER A 51 4.37 4.29 0.59
CA SER A 51 3.56 5.01 -0.41
C SER A 51 4.34 5.20 -1.71
N ILE A 52 4.30 4.17 -2.56
CA ILE A 52 5.03 4.17 -3.85
C ILE A 52 4.52 5.25 -4.80
N GLY A 53 3.24 5.62 -4.74
CA GLY A 53 2.67 6.65 -5.61
C GLY A 53 3.40 7.99 -5.51
N ILE A 54 3.85 8.36 -4.31
CA ILE A 54 4.63 9.57 -4.07
C ILE A 54 6.02 9.44 -4.72
N SER A 55 6.71 8.34 -4.47
CA SER A 55 8.08 8.10 -4.98
C SER A 55 8.13 8.00 -6.49
N MET A 56 7.17 7.29 -7.10
CA MET A 56 7.08 7.16 -8.56
C MET A 56 6.81 8.50 -9.24
N ARG A 57 6.08 9.41 -8.59
CA ARG A 57 5.88 10.76 -9.11
C ARG A 57 7.17 11.57 -9.10
N VAL A 58 7.98 11.47 -8.04
CA VAL A 58 9.31 12.12 -7.99
C VAL A 58 10.25 11.54 -9.05
N LEU A 59 10.29 10.21 -9.21
CA LEU A 59 11.09 9.57 -10.27
C LEU A 59 10.61 9.95 -11.68
N ALA A 60 9.30 10.12 -11.88
CA ALA A 60 8.74 10.56 -13.15
C ALA A 60 9.19 11.98 -13.50
N LEU A 61 9.20 12.89 -12.52
CA LEU A 61 9.73 14.25 -12.71
C LEU A 61 11.21 14.26 -13.10
N ASN A 62 11.98 13.28 -12.63
CA ASN A 62 13.41 13.13 -12.95
C ASN A 62 13.68 12.18 -14.13
N ASN A 63 12.65 11.75 -14.89
CA ASN A 63 12.75 10.80 -16.01
C ASN A 63 13.42 9.45 -15.67
N GLN A 64 13.38 9.03 -14.41
CA GLN A 64 14.04 7.81 -13.91
C GLN A 64 13.10 6.63 -13.69
N THR A 65 11.84 6.70 -14.11
CA THR A 65 10.86 5.61 -13.94
C THR A 65 11.26 4.31 -14.64
N GLN A 66 12.00 4.42 -15.75
CA GLN A 66 12.47 3.27 -16.53
C GLN A 66 13.90 2.82 -16.16
N SER A 67 14.53 3.47 -15.17
CA SER A 67 15.85 3.08 -14.68
C SER A 67 15.81 1.73 -13.94
N ALA A 68 16.97 1.11 -13.73
CA ALA A 68 17.08 -0.11 -12.91
C ALA A 68 16.48 0.09 -11.51
N ALA A 69 16.81 1.21 -10.86
CA ALA A 69 16.23 1.58 -9.57
C ALA A 69 14.70 1.75 -9.66
N GLY A 70 14.18 2.40 -10.71
CA GLY A 70 12.75 2.56 -10.94
C GLY A 70 12.01 1.22 -11.09
N GLN A 71 12.59 0.27 -11.82
CA GLN A 71 12.02 -1.08 -11.98
C GLN A 71 12.08 -1.90 -10.68
N ILE A 72 13.16 -1.78 -9.90
CA ILE A 72 13.27 -2.40 -8.57
C ILE A 72 12.18 -1.87 -7.64
N ILE A 73 12.00 -0.55 -7.60
CA ILE A 73 10.98 0.10 -6.77
C ILE A 73 9.58 -0.36 -7.19
N LEU A 74 9.31 -0.40 -8.49
CA LEU A 74 8.00 -0.82 -9.01
C LEU A 74 7.72 -2.31 -8.75
N GLY A 75 8.73 -3.17 -8.83
CA GLY A 75 8.59 -4.59 -8.48
C GLY A 75 8.37 -4.80 -6.98
N ALA A 76 9.16 -4.11 -6.14
CA ALA A 76 9.00 -4.17 -4.70
C ALA A 76 7.65 -3.62 -4.23
N ALA A 77 7.12 -2.59 -4.92
CA ALA A 77 5.83 -2.00 -4.65
C ALA A 77 4.69 -3.01 -4.67
N VAL A 78 4.64 -3.84 -5.71
CA VAL A 78 3.57 -4.83 -5.89
C VAL A 78 3.62 -5.87 -4.77
N ILE A 79 4.82 -6.28 -4.36
CA ILE A 79 4.99 -7.23 -3.26
C ILE A 79 4.59 -6.58 -1.93
N ASP A 80 5.04 -5.33 -1.67
CA ASP A 80 4.71 -4.57 -0.46
C ASP A 80 3.19 -4.42 -0.29
N ASP A 81 2.46 -4.11 -1.37
CA ASP A 81 1.00 -3.99 -1.33
C ASP A 81 0.30 -5.32 -1.03
N ILE A 82 0.73 -6.42 -1.66
CA ILE A 82 0.16 -7.76 -1.40
C ILE A 82 0.45 -8.20 0.03
N VAL A 83 1.70 -8.03 0.49
CA VAL A 83 2.12 -8.40 1.85
C VAL A 83 1.41 -7.53 2.88
N GLY A 84 1.32 -6.22 2.65
CA GLY A 84 0.62 -5.28 3.53
C GLY A 84 -0.86 -5.64 3.68
N VAL A 85 -1.54 -5.98 2.58
CA VAL A 85 -2.92 -6.47 2.59
C VAL A 85 -3.08 -7.74 3.44
N ILE A 86 -2.18 -8.71 3.28
CA ILE A 86 -2.22 -9.96 4.04
C ILE A 86 -2.01 -9.68 5.54
N LEU A 87 -0.99 -8.89 5.88
CA LEU A 87 -0.67 -8.51 7.25
C LEU A 87 -1.82 -7.77 7.93
N LEU A 88 -2.41 -6.78 7.24
CA LEU A 88 -3.56 -6.02 7.75
C LEU A 88 -4.72 -6.95 8.09
N SER A 89 -4.96 -7.95 7.25
CA SER A 89 -6.07 -8.87 7.43
C SER A 89 -5.85 -9.85 8.59
N VAL A 90 -4.63 -10.38 8.72
CA VAL A 90 -4.24 -11.23 9.86
C VAL A 90 -4.37 -10.46 11.17
N LEU A 91 -3.85 -9.23 11.19
CA LEU A 91 -3.95 -8.32 12.34
C LEU A 91 -5.39 -8.00 12.71
N PHE A 92 -6.22 -7.65 11.73
CA PHE A 92 -7.64 -7.38 11.91
C PHE A 92 -8.38 -8.56 12.53
N ASN A 93 -8.15 -9.77 12.00
CA ASN A 93 -8.84 -10.96 12.47
C ASN A 93 -8.43 -11.33 13.89
N PHE A 94 -7.13 -11.28 14.21
CA PHE A 94 -6.69 -11.56 15.56
C PHE A 94 -7.24 -10.54 16.56
N ALA A 95 -7.18 -9.25 16.22
CA ALA A 95 -7.74 -8.18 17.06
C ALA A 95 -9.25 -8.34 17.29
N SER A 96 -9.99 -8.86 16.29
CA SER A 96 -11.44 -9.06 16.39
C SER A 96 -11.85 -10.34 17.13
N SER A 97 -11.05 -11.41 17.04
CA SER A 97 -11.41 -12.74 17.57
C SER A 97 -10.69 -13.12 18.87
N GLY A 98 -9.58 -12.47 19.21
CA GLY A 98 -8.82 -12.70 20.45
C GLY A 98 -8.04 -14.02 20.51
N GLU A 99 -8.12 -14.89 19.49
CA GLU A 99 -7.47 -16.20 19.47
C GLU A 99 -6.56 -16.39 18.24
N LEU A 100 -5.27 -16.66 18.46
CA LEU A 100 -4.37 -17.24 17.46
C LEU A 100 -4.49 -18.76 17.49
N ALA A 101 -5.67 -19.30 17.19
CA ALA A 101 -5.72 -20.72 16.84
C ALA A 101 -5.01 -20.88 15.49
N VAL A 102 -4.01 -21.77 15.42
CA VAL A 102 -3.25 -22.02 14.18
C VAL A 102 -4.20 -22.42 13.05
N SER A 103 -5.27 -23.15 13.38
CA SER A 103 -6.33 -23.53 12.45
C SER A 103 -7.14 -22.32 11.94
N SER A 104 -7.56 -21.40 12.83
CA SER A 104 -8.33 -20.21 12.42
C SER A 104 -7.49 -19.24 11.59
N THR A 105 -6.23 -19.06 11.96
CA THR A 105 -5.26 -18.21 11.25
C THR A 105 -4.98 -18.75 9.84
N LEU A 106 -4.81 -20.07 9.71
CA LEU A 106 -4.57 -20.73 8.42
C LEU A 106 -5.83 -20.65 7.54
N VAL A 107 -7.03 -20.87 8.09
CA VAL A 107 -8.29 -20.69 7.36
C VAL A 107 -8.45 -19.26 6.88
N LEU A 108 -8.18 -18.26 7.72
CA LEU A 108 -8.22 -16.86 7.34
C LEU A 108 -7.24 -16.54 6.21
N PHE A 109 -5.99 -17.00 6.34
CA PHE A 109 -4.98 -16.82 5.31
C PHE A 109 -5.42 -17.41 3.96
N ILE A 110 -6.00 -18.62 3.98
CA ILE A 110 -6.60 -19.22 2.78
C ILE A 110 -7.75 -18.37 2.25
N MET A 111 -8.65 -17.87 3.11
CA MET A 111 -9.77 -17.03 2.69
C MET A 111 -9.30 -15.72 2.04
N ILE A 112 -8.29 -15.05 2.59
CA ILE A 112 -7.69 -13.84 2.02
C ILE A 112 -7.01 -14.15 0.69
N ALA A 113 -6.19 -15.22 0.64
CA ALA A 113 -5.53 -15.63 -0.59
C ALA A 113 -6.55 -15.97 -1.68
N CYS A 114 -7.59 -16.72 -1.35
CA CYS A 114 -8.71 -17.00 -2.22
C CYS A 114 -9.39 -15.71 -2.68
N PHE A 115 -9.67 -14.77 -1.77
CA PHE A 115 -10.28 -13.50 -2.14
C PHE A 115 -9.41 -12.74 -3.15
N ILE A 116 -8.11 -12.57 -2.90
CA ILE A 116 -7.17 -11.87 -3.79
C ILE A 116 -7.03 -12.57 -5.15
N ILE A 117 -7.05 -13.90 -5.17
CA ILE A 117 -6.89 -14.69 -6.40
C ILE A 117 -8.17 -14.69 -7.25
N PHE A 118 -9.34 -14.87 -6.62
CA PHE A 118 -10.62 -15.08 -7.32
C PHE A 118 -11.40 -13.78 -7.57
N SER A 119 -11.22 -12.74 -6.76
CA SER A 119 -11.97 -11.49 -6.92
C SER A 119 -11.63 -10.74 -8.22
N PRO A 120 -10.37 -10.60 -8.69
CA PRO A 120 -10.11 -9.86 -9.94
C PRO A 120 -10.63 -10.57 -11.21
N PRO A 121 -10.58 -11.91 -11.33
CA PRO A 121 -11.31 -12.63 -12.37
C PRO A 121 -12.82 -12.37 -12.31
N LEU A 122 -13.43 -12.40 -11.12
CA LEU A 122 -14.85 -12.12 -10.93
C LEU A 122 -15.21 -10.69 -11.37
N VAL A 123 -14.39 -9.71 -10.98
CA VAL A 123 -14.47 -8.32 -11.44
C VAL A 123 -14.53 -8.27 -12.97
N ARG A 124 -13.66 -9.03 -13.66
CA ARG A 124 -13.64 -9.06 -15.13
C ARG A 124 -14.89 -9.68 -15.75
N VAL A 125 -15.44 -10.72 -15.14
CA VAL A 125 -16.72 -11.29 -15.58
C VAL A 125 -17.83 -10.24 -15.47
N ILE A 126 -17.89 -9.49 -14.37
CA ILE A 126 -18.86 -8.41 -14.18
C ILE A 126 -18.65 -7.28 -15.20
N ILE A 127 -17.41 -6.90 -15.50
CA ILE A 127 -17.10 -5.91 -16.57
C ILE A 127 -17.61 -6.40 -17.93
N TYR A 128 -17.45 -7.68 -18.25
CA TYR A 128 -17.95 -8.25 -19.50
C TYR A 128 -19.49 -8.20 -19.57
N LEU A 129 -20.17 -8.58 -18.49
CA LEU A 129 -21.63 -8.51 -18.40
C LEU A 129 -22.14 -7.07 -18.53
N THR A 130 -21.59 -6.14 -17.75
CA THR A 130 -22.01 -4.73 -17.75
C THR A 130 -21.75 -4.03 -19.07
N ARG A 131 -20.71 -4.43 -19.82
CA ARG A 131 -20.47 -3.97 -21.20
C ARG A 131 -21.63 -4.32 -22.12
N TRP A 132 -22.17 -5.53 -22.00
CA TRP A 132 -23.28 -5.96 -22.85
C TRP A 132 -24.54 -5.12 -22.60
N PHE A 133 -24.80 -4.78 -21.33
CA PHE A 133 -25.87 -3.84 -20.96
C PHE A 133 -25.59 -2.42 -21.46
N HIS A 134 -24.38 -1.89 -21.30
CA HIS A 134 -24.00 -0.56 -21.79
C HIS A 134 -24.22 -0.37 -23.30
N LEU A 135 -24.01 -1.42 -24.11
CA LEU A 135 -24.30 -1.35 -25.54
C LEU A 135 -25.80 -1.16 -25.84
N LYS A 136 -26.68 -1.57 -24.93
CA LYS A 136 -28.13 -1.41 -25.03
C LYS A 136 -28.63 -0.12 -24.36
N THR A 137 -27.94 0.37 -23.33
CA THR A 137 -28.35 1.53 -22.53
C THR A 137 -27.31 2.66 -22.62
N ARG A 138 -27.64 3.75 -23.33
CA ARG A 138 -26.78 4.94 -23.43
C ARG A 138 -27.14 5.98 -22.35
N ILE A 139 -27.04 5.58 -21.09
CA ILE A 139 -27.32 6.47 -19.96
C ILE A 139 -26.04 7.23 -19.60
N PRO A 140 -26.05 8.58 -19.54
CA PRO A 140 -24.87 9.33 -19.12
C PRO A 140 -24.50 8.98 -17.66
N GLY A 141 -23.21 8.70 -17.42
CA GLY A 141 -22.71 8.35 -16.09
C GLY A 141 -22.84 6.87 -15.70
N TYR A 142 -23.28 6.00 -16.61
CA TYR A 142 -23.38 4.56 -16.37
C TYR A 142 -22.06 3.94 -15.90
N GLU A 143 -20.92 4.35 -16.47
CA GLU A 143 -19.61 3.84 -16.10
C GLU A 143 -19.24 4.16 -14.64
N VAL A 144 -19.56 5.37 -14.17
CA VAL A 144 -19.35 5.78 -12.76
C VAL A 144 -20.22 4.95 -11.83
N PHE A 145 -21.49 4.73 -12.21
CA PHE A 145 -22.39 3.86 -11.46
C PHE A 145 -21.84 2.44 -11.36
N VAL A 146 -21.40 1.85 -12.48
CA VAL A 146 -20.84 0.48 -12.51
C VAL A 146 -19.62 0.37 -11.62
N VAL A 147 -18.66 1.29 -11.73
CA VAL A 147 -17.45 1.27 -10.90
C VAL A 147 -17.80 1.41 -9.42
N THR A 148 -18.68 2.34 -9.07
CA THR A 148 -19.10 2.56 -7.67
C THR A 148 -19.80 1.32 -7.12
N ALA A 149 -20.75 0.75 -7.86
CA ALA A 149 -21.45 -0.47 -7.48
C ALA A 149 -20.48 -1.65 -7.30
N MET A 150 -19.48 -1.77 -8.18
CA MET A 150 -18.44 -2.79 -8.04
C MET A 150 -17.59 -2.58 -6.78
N ILE A 151 -17.14 -1.35 -6.50
CA ILE A 151 -16.39 -1.06 -5.27
C ILE A 151 -17.21 -1.44 -4.04
N CYS A 152 -18.48 -1.03 -3.96
CA CYS A 152 -19.38 -1.38 -2.86
C CYS A 152 -19.60 -2.90 -2.74
N LEU A 153 -19.85 -3.58 -3.86
CA LEU A 153 -20.07 -5.03 -3.88
C LEU A 153 -18.85 -5.80 -3.38
N PHE A 154 -17.65 -5.47 -3.88
CA PHE A 154 -16.44 -6.16 -3.48
C PHE A 154 -15.99 -5.77 -2.07
N ALA A 155 -16.26 -4.55 -1.60
CA ALA A 155 -16.04 -4.17 -0.21
C ALA A 155 -16.96 -4.96 0.75
N TRP A 156 -18.23 -5.13 0.38
CA TRP A 156 -19.16 -5.98 1.11
C TRP A 156 -18.73 -7.45 1.10
N LEU A 157 -18.33 -7.99 -0.06
CA LEU A 157 -17.78 -9.35 -0.15
C LEU A 157 -16.53 -9.51 0.72
N ALA A 158 -15.59 -8.56 0.68
CA ALA A 158 -14.39 -8.59 1.52
C ALA A 158 -14.76 -8.70 3.01
N HIS A 159 -15.71 -7.88 3.47
CA HIS A 159 -16.20 -7.92 4.84
C HIS A 159 -16.88 -9.26 5.18
N TRP A 160 -17.69 -9.80 4.27
CA TRP A 160 -18.35 -11.11 4.44
C TRP A 160 -17.34 -12.27 4.52
N PHE A 161 -16.22 -12.18 3.80
CA PHE A 161 -15.09 -13.11 3.89
C PHE A 161 -14.22 -12.89 5.15
N GLY A 162 -14.59 -11.98 6.05
CA GLY A 162 -13.83 -11.69 7.28
C GLY A 162 -12.55 -10.90 7.03
N THR A 163 -12.47 -10.18 5.90
CA THR A 163 -11.29 -9.38 5.52
C THR A 163 -11.60 -7.87 5.56
N PRO A 164 -10.59 -7.01 5.69
CA PRO A 164 -10.77 -5.56 5.61
C PRO A 164 -11.48 -5.13 4.33
N ALA A 165 -12.52 -4.29 4.45
CA ALA A 165 -13.32 -3.83 3.30
C ALA A 165 -12.49 -3.15 2.19
N ILE A 166 -11.34 -2.56 2.54
CA ILE A 166 -10.40 -1.94 1.59
C ILE A 166 -9.89 -2.94 0.53
N LEU A 167 -9.83 -4.24 0.86
CA LEU A 167 -9.42 -5.28 -0.10
C LEU A 167 -10.40 -5.39 -1.26
N GLY A 168 -11.67 -5.09 -1.04
CA GLY A 168 -12.67 -5.05 -2.10
C GLY A 168 -12.37 -3.98 -3.14
N GLY A 169 -12.01 -2.77 -2.71
CA GLY A 169 -11.58 -1.70 -3.62
C GLY A 169 -10.31 -2.06 -4.37
N PHE A 170 -9.34 -2.66 -3.68
CA PHE A 170 -8.10 -3.15 -4.28
C PHE A 170 -8.36 -4.22 -5.35
N ALA A 171 -9.24 -5.19 -5.08
CA ALA A 171 -9.66 -6.21 -6.03
C ALA A 171 -10.28 -5.62 -7.30
N VAL A 172 -11.16 -4.62 -7.16
CA VAL A 172 -11.75 -3.90 -8.30
C VAL A 172 -10.67 -3.20 -9.12
N GLY A 173 -9.72 -2.52 -8.46
CA GLY A 173 -8.58 -1.89 -9.12
C GLY A 173 -7.72 -2.89 -9.91
N MET A 174 -7.39 -4.03 -9.31
CA MET A 174 -6.66 -5.11 -10.00
C MET A 174 -7.42 -5.67 -11.20
N GLY A 175 -8.74 -5.86 -11.09
CA GLY A 175 -9.54 -6.35 -12.19
C GLY A 175 -9.68 -5.36 -13.35
N LEU A 176 -9.65 -4.05 -13.06
CA LEU A 176 -9.58 -2.95 -14.04
C LEU A 176 -8.20 -2.80 -14.69
N SER A 177 -7.12 -3.28 -14.04
CA SER A 177 -5.76 -3.18 -14.57
C SER A 177 -5.60 -3.86 -15.92
N ARG A 178 -4.92 -3.18 -16.85
CA ARG A 178 -4.63 -3.68 -18.21
C ARG A 178 -3.67 -4.86 -18.22
N GLN A 179 -2.73 -4.88 -17.27
CA GLN A 179 -1.67 -5.88 -17.18
C GLN A 179 -2.12 -7.16 -16.48
N PHE A 180 -3.28 -7.14 -15.81
CA PHE A 180 -3.81 -8.33 -15.20
C PHE A 180 -4.21 -9.34 -16.29
N THR A 181 -3.49 -10.45 -16.40
CA THR A 181 -3.87 -11.59 -17.24
C THR A 181 -4.15 -12.76 -16.33
N SER A 182 -5.43 -13.04 -16.06
CA SER A 182 -5.78 -14.20 -15.25
C SER A 182 -5.49 -15.49 -16.04
N PRO A 183 -4.83 -16.49 -15.44
CA PRO A 183 -4.59 -17.78 -16.07
C PRO A 183 -5.91 -18.52 -16.40
N PHE A 184 -6.98 -18.27 -15.64
CA PHE A 184 -8.31 -18.84 -15.88
C PHE A 184 -9.08 -18.15 -17.01
N ASN A 185 -8.69 -16.93 -17.40
CA ASN A 185 -9.46 -16.08 -18.32
C ASN A 185 -8.76 -15.85 -19.67
N GLN A 186 -7.91 -16.78 -20.10
CA GLN A 186 -7.23 -16.72 -21.41
C GLN A 186 -8.21 -16.53 -22.58
N TYR A 187 -9.46 -16.98 -22.44
CA TYR A 187 -10.53 -16.87 -23.45
C TYR A 187 -11.36 -15.56 -23.38
N LEU A 188 -11.35 -14.87 -22.24
CA LEU A 188 -12.06 -13.59 -22.09
C LEU A 188 -11.11 -12.44 -22.47
N LYS A 189 -11.08 -12.12 -23.78
CA LYS A 189 -10.36 -10.95 -24.28
C LYS A 189 -10.88 -9.69 -23.56
N ASN A 190 -10.00 -9.02 -22.83
CA ASN A 190 -10.33 -7.78 -22.13
C ASN A 190 -10.94 -6.78 -23.12
N PRO A 191 -12.16 -6.25 -22.87
CA PRO A 191 -12.72 -5.20 -23.69
C PRO A 191 -12.02 -3.87 -23.38
N PHE A 192 -10.76 -3.74 -23.82
CA PHE A 192 -9.84 -2.68 -23.40
C PHE A 192 -10.45 -1.28 -23.44
N SER A 193 -11.25 -0.97 -24.46
CA SER A 193 -11.91 0.34 -24.58
C SER A 193 -12.93 0.60 -23.47
N TYR A 194 -13.71 -0.41 -23.06
CA TYR A 194 -14.71 -0.26 -21.99
C TYR A 194 -14.06 -0.28 -20.60
N THR A 195 -13.12 -1.21 -20.37
CA THR A 195 -12.34 -1.26 -19.12
C THR A 195 -11.61 0.06 -18.86
N HIS A 196 -11.05 0.68 -19.91
CA HIS A 196 -10.40 1.98 -19.77
C HIS A 196 -11.38 3.11 -19.47
N LYS A 197 -12.61 3.07 -19.99
CA LYS A 197 -13.65 4.05 -19.62
C LYS A 197 -14.04 3.90 -18.15
N LEU A 198 -14.17 2.68 -17.64
CA LEU A 198 -14.41 2.42 -16.22
C LEU A 198 -13.24 2.95 -15.37
N GLU A 199 -12.00 2.66 -15.75
CA GLU A 199 -10.80 3.19 -15.09
C GLU A 199 -10.79 4.74 -15.06
N GLN A 200 -11.12 5.40 -16.18
CA GLN A 200 -11.24 6.86 -16.22
C GLN A 200 -12.39 7.38 -15.35
N SER A 201 -13.51 6.66 -15.30
CA SER A 201 -14.68 7.00 -14.49
C SER A 201 -14.44 6.82 -12.99
N ALA A 202 -13.44 6.03 -12.60
CA ALA A 202 -12.98 5.92 -11.22
C ALA A 202 -12.19 7.17 -10.76
N LYS A 203 -11.55 7.92 -11.67
CA LYS A 203 -10.67 9.04 -11.30
C LYS A 203 -11.36 10.14 -10.50
N PRO A 204 -12.56 10.62 -10.86
CA PRO A 204 -13.29 11.60 -10.05
C PRO A 204 -13.58 11.09 -8.63
N LEU A 205 -13.89 9.80 -8.47
CA LEU A 205 -14.10 9.19 -7.15
C LEU A 205 -12.82 9.27 -6.32
N VAL A 206 -11.67 8.90 -6.89
CA VAL A 206 -10.38 9.00 -6.20
C VAL A 206 -10.06 10.45 -5.84
N GLN A 207 -10.28 11.39 -6.77
CA GLN A 207 -10.05 12.83 -6.56
C GLN A 207 -10.94 13.42 -5.47
N LEU A 208 -12.14 12.87 -5.26
CA LEU A 208 -13.06 13.30 -4.21
C LEU A 208 -12.72 12.64 -2.86
N PHE A 209 -12.62 11.31 -2.84
CA PHE A 209 -12.51 10.54 -1.59
C PHE A 209 -11.10 10.54 -0.99
N SER A 210 -10.04 10.64 -1.79
CA SER A 210 -8.67 10.65 -1.24
C SER A 210 -8.42 11.89 -0.37
N PRO A 211 -8.73 13.13 -0.80
CA PRO A 211 -8.62 14.30 0.08
C PRO A 211 -9.50 14.20 1.32
N ILE A 212 -10.74 13.71 1.19
CA ILE A 212 -11.65 13.53 2.33
C ILE A 212 -11.04 12.56 3.35
N PHE A 213 -10.49 11.42 2.90
CA PHE A 213 -9.80 10.47 3.77
C PHE A 213 -8.64 11.11 4.54
N PHE A 214 -7.77 11.85 3.86
CA PHE A 214 -6.64 12.50 4.52
C PHE A 214 -7.06 13.62 5.48
N VAL A 215 -8.10 14.40 5.14
CA VAL A 215 -8.68 15.40 6.05
C VAL A 215 -9.31 14.74 7.27
N TYR A 216 -10.05 13.65 7.09
CA TYR A 216 -10.65 12.89 8.18
C TYR A 216 -9.58 12.36 9.14
N VAL A 217 -8.54 11.70 8.63
CA VAL A 217 -7.43 11.22 9.47
C VAL A 217 -6.73 12.38 10.18
N GLY A 218 -6.54 13.51 9.51
CA GLY A 218 -5.94 14.71 10.10
C GLY A 218 -6.77 15.36 11.20
N ILE A 219 -8.11 15.34 11.10
CA ILE A 219 -9.01 15.85 12.15
C ILE A 219 -9.11 14.86 13.32
N SER A 220 -9.03 13.56 13.04
CA SER A 220 -9.00 12.50 14.08
C SER A 220 -7.70 12.50 14.89
N LEU A 221 -6.67 13.22 14.44
CA LEU A 221 -5.40 13.37 15.15
C LEU A 221 -5.54 14.38 16.30
N ASP A 222 -5.50 13.87 17.54
CA ASP A 222 -5.41 14.72 18.72
C ASP A 222 -3.94 15.01 19.06
N LEU A 223 -3.46 16.18 18.62
CA LEU A 223 -2.09 16.63 18.88
C LEU A 223 -1.82 16.87 20.38
N SER A 224 -2.85 17.03 21.22
CA SER A 224 -2.65 17.20 22.66
C SER A 224 -2.13 15.92 23.34
N GLN A 225 -2.29 14.77 22.68
CA GLN A 225 -1.75 13.48 23.13
C GLN A 225 -0.23 13.36 22.91
N LEU A 226 0.36 14.24 22.09
CA LEU A 226 1.79 14.26 21.87
C LEU A 226 2.49 14.89 23.07
N ASP A 227 3.48 14.16 23.60
CA ASP A 227 4.35 14.70 24.63
C ASP A 227 5.30 15.73 24.00
N MET A 228 4.99 17.01 24.23
CA MET A 228 5.80 18.15 23.75
C MET A 228 7.00 18.44 24.65
N SER A 229 7.27 17.61 25.67
CA SER A 229 8.52 17.68 26.42
C SER A 229 9.71 17.36 25.51
N PHE A 230 10.91 17.76 25.95
CA PHE A 230 12.14 17.42 25.22
C PHE A 230 12.27 15.91 25.00
N MET A 231 11.86 15.09 25.98
CA MET A 231 11.94 13.64 25.88
C MET A 231 10.95 13.07 24.87
N GLY A 232 9.72 13.58 24.84
CA GLY A 232 8.70 13.19 23.87
C GLY A 232 9.06 13.57 22.43
N LEU A 233 9.61 14.77 22.23
CA LEU A 233 10.11 15.20 20.92
C LEU A 233 11.33 14.38 20.47
N LEU A 234 12.24 14.07 21.39
CA LEU A 234 13.39 13.19 21.11
C LEU A 234 12.93 11.80 20.67
N LEU A 235 11.93 11.24 21.36
CA LEU A 235 11.34 9.95 21.01
C LEU A 235 10.70 9.98 19.62
N LEU A 236 9.91 11.00 19.29
CA LEU A 236 9.30 11.16 17.97
C LEU A 236 10.36 11.28 16.86
N ALA A 237 11.39 12.10 17.09
CA ALA A 237 12.50 12.26 16.17
C ALA A 237 13.24 10.94 15.96
N TRP A 238 13.43 10.17 17.04
CA TRP A 238 14.10 8.89 16.99
C TRP A 238 13.28 7.82 16.25
N LEU A 239 11.97 7.72 16.50
CA LEU A 239 11.09 6.81 15.77
C LEU A 239 11.05 7.14 14.28
N THR A 240 11.01 8.43 13.94
CA THR A 240 11.11 8.90 12.55
C THR A 240 12.45 8.51 11.94
N PHE A 241 13.56 8.70 12.66
CA PHE A 241 14.89 8.32 12.21
C PHE A 241 14.98 6.81 11.95
N ILE A 242 14.47 5.97 12.85
CA ILE A 242 14.42 4.51 12.66
C ILE A 242 13.57 4.15 11.43
N ALA A 243 12.40 4.76 11.28
CA ALA A 243 11.52 4.50 10.13
C ALA A 243 12.21 4.83 8.79
N VAL A 244 13.02 5.89 8.76
CA VAL A 244 13.83 6.25 7.59
C VAL A 244 14.99 5.25 7.42
N ALA A 245 15.78 5.02 8.47
CA ALA A 245 16.98 4.19 8.43
C ALA A 245 16.69 2.74 8.04
N SER A 246 15.59 2.16 8.53
CA SER A 246 15.19 0.79 8.21
C SER A 246 14.97 0.59 6.70
N LYS A 247 14.47 1.61 5.99
CA LYS A 247 14.27 1.55 4.53
C LYS A 247 15.55 1.76 3.75
N PHE A 248 16.47 2.60 4.25
CA PHE A 248 17.81 2.66 3.67
C PHE A 248 18.53 1.32 3.78
N MET A 249 18.46 0.65 4.93
CA MET A 249 19.03 -0.70 5.10
C MET A 249 18.47 -1.69 4.08
N ALA A 250 17.16 -1.65 3.80
CA ALA A 250 16.58 -2.48 2.75
C ALA A 250 17.01 -2.08 1.34
N GLY A 251 17.18 -0.79 1.07
CA GLY A 251 17.76 -0.29 -0.18
C GLY A 251 19.18 -0.82 -0.41
N LEU A 252 19.99 -0.96 0.65
CA LEU A 252 21.37 -1.44 0.56
C LEU A 252 21.49 -2.88 0.03
N LEU A 253 20.44 -3.68 0.20
CA LEU A 253 20.36 -5.07 -0.25
C LEU A 253 19.76 -5.21 -1.66
N ALA A 254 19.20 -4.13 -2.22
CA ALA A 254 18.39 -4.18 -3.44
C ALA A 254 19.20 -4.08 -4.75
N SER A 255 20.42 -3.56 -4.71
CA SER A 255 21.29 -3.43 -5.91
C SER A 255 22.76 -3.67 -5.54
N SER A 256 23.63 -3.78 -6.55
CA SER A 256 25.09 -3.75 -6.36
C SER A 256 25.65 -2.32 -6.39
N ASN A 257 24.99 -1.39 -7.09
CA ASN A 257 25.44 -0.01 -7.22
C ASN A 257 25.00 0.84 -6.02
N TRP A 258 25.95 1.51 -5.35
CA TRP A 258 25.66 2.39 -4.21
C TRP A 258 24.62 3.48 -4.53
N HIS A 259 24.66 4.01 -5.74
CA HIS A 259 23.71 5.06 -6.14
C HIS A 259 22.29 4.52 -6.23
N GLU A 260 22.11 3.36 -6.89
CA GLU A 260 20.81 2.69 -6.98
C GLU A 260 20.29 2.28 -5.60
N LYS A 261 21.16 1.79 -4.70
CA LYS A 261 20.80 1.50 -3.30
C LYS A 261 20.21 2.72 -2.59
N MET A 262 20.84 3.89 -2.76
CA MET A 262 20.38 5.14 -2.14
C MET A 262 19.06 5.64 -2.73
N ILE A 263 18.87 5.51 -4.05
CA ILE A 263 17.60 5.85 -4.70
C ILE A 263 16.48 4.91 -4.22
N VAL A 264 16.72 3.60 -4.21
CA VAL A 264 15.73 2.61 -3.75
C VAL A 264 15.39 2.85 -2.28
N GLY A 265 16.38 3.03 -1.41
CA GLY A 265 16.17 3.32 0.00
C GLY A 265 15.34 4.58 0.22
N SER A 266 15.71 5.69 -0.45
CA SER A 266 14.99 6.97 -0.35
C SER A 266 13.56 6.89 -0.89
N ALA A 267 13.36 6.18 -2.01
CA ALA A 267 12.06 5.97 -2.61
C ALA A 267 11.16 5.07 -1.76
N MET A 268 11.75 4.27 -0.87
CA MET A 268 10.99 3.46 0.06
C MET A 268 10.70 4.17 1.38
N VAL A 269 11.08 5.45 1.59
CA VAL A 269 10.83 6.23 2.83
C VAL A 269 9.43 6.84 2.97
N PRO A 270 8.75 7.32 1.92
CA PRO A 270 7.41 7.90 2.10
C PRO A 270 6.42 6.88 2.65
N ARG A 271 5.67 7.26 3.69
CA ARG A 271 4.47 6.55 4.15
C ARG A 271 3.27 7.31 3.63
N GLY A 272 2.13 6.67 3.58
CA GLY A 272 0.93 7.31 3.06
C GLY A 272 -0.31 6.55 3.45
N GLU A 273 -1.21 6.42 2.49
CA GLU A 273 -2.56 5.92 2.65
C GLU A 273 -2.62 4.57 3.37
N VAL A 274 -1.79 3.60 2.99
CA VAL A 274 -1.83 2.25 3.59
C VAL A 274 -1.41 2.29 5.07
N GLY A 275 -0.35 3.02 5.42
CA GLY A 275 0.08 3.17 6.81
C GLY A 275 -0.97 3.83 7.70
N LEU A 276 -1.68 4.83 7.17
CA LEU A 276 -2.81 5.46 7.88
C LEU A 276 -4.00 4.51 8.04
N VAL A 277 -4.24 3.62 7.07
CA VAL A 277 -5.27 2.58 7.19
C VAL A 277 -4.94 1.61 8.33
N PHE A 278 -3.68 1.18 8.47
CA PHE A 278 -3.26 0.37 9.63
C PHE A 278 -3.47 1.10 10.95
N ALA A 279 -3.06 2.38 11.02
CA ALA A 279 -3.21 3.20 12.22
C ALA A 279 -4.68 3.34 12.63
N GLU A 280 -5.55 3.67 11.67
CA GLU A 280 -6.98 3.87 11.91
C GLU A 280 -7.68 2.55 12.26
N MET A 281 -7.31 1.45 11.61
CA MET A 281 -7.84 0.12 11.95
C MET A 281 -7.43 -0.30 13.37
N GLY A 282 -6.17 -0.12 13.74
CA GLY A 282 -5.70 -0.42 15.09
C GLY A 282 -6.39 0.44 16.15
N ARG A 283 -6.71 1.69 15.83
CA ARG A 283 -7.49 2.60 16.70
C ARG A 283 -8.95 2.13 16.83
N GLN A 284 -9.60 1.74 15.74
CA GLN A 284 -10.99 1.25 15.75
C GLN A 284 -11.17 -0.07 16.51
N LEU A 285 -10.11 -0.88 16.59
CA LEU A 285 -10.10 -2.14 17.34
C LEU A 285 -9.56 -1.98 18.78
N ASP A 286 -9.38 -0.74 19.26
CA ASP A 286 -8.82 -0.41 20.57
C ASP A 286 -7.42 -1.01 20.86
N VAL A 287 -6.69 -1.41 19.82
CA VAL A 287 -5.32 -1.95 19.91
C VAL A 287 -4.30 -0.84 20.08
N ILE A 288 -4.55 0.30 19.43
CA ILE A 288 -3.72 1.51 19.45
C ILE A 288 -4.50 2.58 20.19
N GLN A 289 -3.99 3.06 21.34
CA GLN A 289 -4.65 4.14 22.08
C GLN A 289 -4.37 5.50 21.42
N ALA A 290 -5.04 6.55 21.90
CA ALA A 290 -4.98 7.88 21.31
C ALA A 290 -3.54 8.43 21.22
N LYS A 291 -2.71 8.15 22.23
CA LYS A 291 -1.30 8.56 22.26
C LYS A 291 -0.47 7.88 21.17
N GLU A 292 -0.57 6.56 21.05
CA GLU A 292 0.16 5.80 20.04
C GLU A 292 -0.30 6.16 18.63
N PHE A 293 -1.61 6.35 18.44
CA PHE A 293 -2.18 6.80 17.19
C PHE A 293 -1.59 8.16 16.78
N ALA A 294 -1.51 9.11 17.71
CA ALA A 294 -0.95 10.43 17.43
C ALA A 294 0.53 10.35 17.03
N ILE A 295 1.33 9.56 17.75
CA ILE A 295 2.75 9.34 17.44
C ILE A 295 2.89 8.69 16.05
N LEU A 296 2.10 7.65 15.75
CA LEU A 296 2.16 6.91 14.49
C LEU A 296 1.83 7.81 13.29
N VAL A 297 0.72 8.56 13.38
CA VAL A 297 0.29 9.48 12.33
C VAL A 297 1.33 10.58 12.12
N MET A 298 1.95 11.09 13.18
CA MET A 298 3.05 12.06 13.07
C MET A 298 4.30 11.49 12.40
N VAL A 299 4.72 10.27 12.74
CA VAL A 299 5.84 9.60 12.06
C VAL A 299 5.51 9.39 10.58
N ILE A 300 4.29 8.97 10.27
CA ILE A 300 3.82 8.84 8.87
C ILE A 300 3.93 10.19 8.17
N ALA A 301 3.36 11.26 8.71
CA ALA A 301 3.40 12.59 8.12
C ALA A 301 4.85 13.08 7.89
N LEU A 302 5.74 12.92 8.87
CA LEU A 302 7.15 13.30 8.76
C LEU A 302 7.87 12.50 7.66
N THR A 303 7.68 11.18 7.61
CA THR A 303 8.29 10.34 6.57
C THR A 303 7.73 10.62 5.17
N THR A 304 6.44 10.95 5.05
CA THR A 304 5.82 11.43 3.80
C THR A 304 6.49 12.71 3.28
N LEU A 305 6.87 13.64 4.17
CA LEU A 305 7.54 14.88 3.79
C LEU A 305 9.04 14.67 3.50
N ILE A 306 9.73 13.89 4.33
CA ILE A 306 11.17 13.65 4.22
C ILE A 306 11.50 12.82 2.97
N GLY A 307 10.70 11.81 2.65
CA GLY A 307 11.01 10.86 1.58
C GLY A 307 11.20 11.49 0.20
N PRO A 308 10.28 12.35 -0.31
CA PRO A 308 10.46 13.05 -1.58
C PRO A 308 11.69 13.97 -1.61
N LEU A 309 12.01 14.63 -0.49
CA LEU A 309 13.18 15.50 -0.39
C LEU A 309 14.49 14.69 -0.51
N LEU A 310 14.57 13.57 0.21
CA LEU A 310 15.70 12.63 0.12
C LEU A 310 15.82 12.02 -1.28
N LEU A 311 14.70 11.60 -1.86
CA LEU A 311 14.67 10.99 -3.18
C LEU A 311 15.10 12.00 -4.26
N LYS A 312 14.65 13.26 -4.17
CA LYS A 312 15.09 14.32 -5.09
C LYS A 312 16.60 14.55 -5.01
N TYR A 313 17.16 14.59 -3.81
CA TYR A 313 18.61 14.80 -3.62
C TYR A 313 19.45 13.59 -4.09
N THR A 314 18.98 12.37 -3.84
CA THR A 314 19.71 11.16 -4.27
C THR A 314 19.61 10.93 -5.77
N SER A 315 18.48 11.26 -6.40
CA SER A 315 18.29 11.10 -7.85
C SER A 315 18.95 12.18 -8.71
N SER A 316 19.13 13.41 -8.19
CA SER A 316 19.76 14.50 -8.96
C SER A 316 21.26 14.28 -9.21
N LYS A 317 21.94 13.50 -8.37
CA LYS A 317 23.38 13.21 -8.46
C LYS A 317 23.80 12.39 -9.69
N GLN A 318 22.86 11.95 -10.53
CA GLN A 318 23.11 11.22 -11.78
C GLN A 318 23.03 12.11 -13.03
N ALA A 319 22.50 13.33 -12.90
CA ALA A 319 22.35 14.26 -14.02
C ALA A 319 23.58 15.16 -14.25
N GLU A 320 24.57 15.12 -13.34
CA GLU A 320 25.90 15.72 -13.45
C GLU A 320 26.94 14.64 -13.71
#